data_AF-A0A6N9E243-F1
#
_entry.id   AF-A0A6N9E243-F1
#
_cell.length_a   1.000
_cell.length_b   1.000
_cell.length_c   1.000
_cell.angle_alpha   90.00
_cell.angle_beta   90.00
_cell.angle_gamma   90.00
#
_symmetry.space_group_name_H-M   'P 1'
#
loop_
_entity.id
_entity.type
_entity.pdbx_description
1 polymer ?
#
loop_
_entity_poly.entity_id
_entity_poly.type
_entity_poly.pdbx_seq_one_letter_code
_entity_poly.pdbx_strand_id
1 'polypeptide(L)'
;MAQHLSYERSRVRQFQIACLLHDLGRAGLERQLFGKIWSWARSRNIPTRPAEWRLAYPDSSYGKETEAFVKTYRDALAEQGFPLTRWTYEHIEMRLGFARRHRRQLTRITPLMKSLDIRWLPWMEKVTLYYYYPEKLERSPDWVKELGEILVACEQLEAYSNRRRGADYYVRSQESFHEAFCYLDSLQRQGRLRTRVVNAVRQLTASGNFDALLKAARGGTLSRSEQQFLRSLQ
;
A
#
# COMPACT_ATOMS: atom_id res chain seq x y z
N MET A 1 -6.87 -14.28 -6.12
CA MET A 1 -7.10 -14.13 -4.67
C MET A 1 -8.59 -14.14 -4.29
N ALA A 2 -9.35 -13.04 -4.40
CA ALA A 2 -10.73 -13.00 -3.89
C ALA A 2 -11.63 -14.10 -4.50
N GLN A 3 -11.53 -14.35 -5.81
CA GLN A 3 -12.24 -15.46 -6.46
C GLN A 3 -11.81 -16.85 -5.92
N HIS A 4 -10.52 -17.05 -5.64
CA HIS A 4 -10.00 -18.30 -5.04
C HIS A 4 -10.52 -18.52 -3.61
N LEU A 5 -10.80 -17.42 -2.90
CA LEU A 5 -11.41 -17.44 -1.58
C LEU A 5 -12.95 -17.50 -1.62
N SER A 6 -13.53 -17.81 -2.79
CA SER A 6 -14.96 -18.03 -3.02
C SER A 6 -15.84 -16.78 -2.85
N TYR A 7 -15.30 -15.58 -3.08
CA TYR A 7 -16.12 -14.38 -3.16
C TYR A 7 -16.95 -14.34 -4.46
N GLU A 8 -18.20 -13.90 -4.34
CA GLU A 8 -19.12 -13.71 -5.46
C GLU A 8 -18.56 -12.75 -6.51
N ARG A 9 -18.86 -13.00 -7.79
CA ARG A 9 -18.35 -12.21 -8.93
C ARG A 9 -18.62 -10.71 -8.81
N SER A 10 -19.80 -10.32 -8.33
CA SER A 10 -20.19 -8.92 -8.12
C SER A 10 -19.26 -8.22 -7.12
N ARG A 11 -18.94 -8.89 -6.02
CA ARG A 11 -18.01 -8.40 -4.98
C ARG A 11 -16.58 -8.39 -5.48
N VAL A 12 -16.16 -9.41 -6.21
CA VAL A 12 -14.84 -9.45 -6.85
C VAL A 12 -14.66 -8.26 -7.80
N ARG A 13 -15.67 -7.94 -8.63
CA ARG A 13 -15.63 -6.77 -9.52
C ARG A 13 -15.47 -5.46 -8.75
N GLN A 14 -16.24 -5.25 -7.69
CA GLN A 14 -16.10 -4.05 -6.85
C GLN A 14 -14.73 -4.02 -6.16
N PHE A 15 -14.25 -5.16 -5.66
CA PHE A 15 -12.93 -5.24 -5.04
C PHE A 15 -11.81 -4.90 -6.04
N GLN A 16 -11.90 -5.37 -7.28
CA GLN A 16 -10.94 -5.02 -8.34
C GLN A 16 -10.91 -3.51 -8.59
N ILE A 17 -12.06 -2.83 -8.58
CA ILE A 17 -12.14 -1.37 -8.68
C ILE A 17 -11.45 -0.71 -7.48
N ALA A 18 -11.68 -1.20 -6.27
CA ALA A 18 -11.00 -0.72 -5.07
C ALA A 18 -9.48 -0.91 -5.17
N CYS A 19 -9.01 -2.07 -5.66
CA CYS A 19 -7.59 -2.32 -5.92
C CYS A 19 -7.01 -1.36 -6.96
N LEU A 20 -7.72 -1.05 -8.05
CA LEU A 20 -7.23 -0.08 -9.04
C LEU A 20 -7.09 1.33 -8.46
N LEU A 21 -8.01 1.71 -7.57
CA LEU A 21 -8.05 3.04 -6.96
C LEU A 21 -7.33 3.12 -5.61
N HIS A 22 -6.67 2.05 -5.14
CA HIS A 22 -6.07 2.02 -3.81
C HIS A 22 -5.00 3.09 -3.63
N ASP A 23 -4.20 3.34 -4.68
CA ASP A 23 -3.11 4.30 -4.67
C ASP A 23 -3.52 5.68 -5.24
N LEU A 24 -4.82 5.94 -5.45
CA LEU A 24 -5.34 7.18 -6.05
C LEU A 24 -4.86 8.44 -5.31
N GLY A 25 -4.58 8.32 -4.01
CA GLY A 25 -3.95 9.39 -3.25
C GLY A 25 -2.66 9.90 -3.90
N ARG A 26 -1.89 9.10 -4.63
CA ARG A 26 -0.65 9.54 -5.29
C ARG A 26 -0.87 10.44 -6.51
N ALA A 27 -2.10 10.53 -7.02
CA ALA A 27 -2.39 11.28 -8.24
C ALA A 27 -1.87 12.72 -8.18
N GLY A 28 -1.18 13.11 -9.25
CA GLY A 28 -0.59 14.43 -9.44
C GLY A 28 0.76 14.67 -8.75
N LEU A 29 1.22 13.81 -7.83
CA LEU A 29 2.47 14.08 -7.09
C LEU A 29 3.71 13.96 -7.97
N GLU A 30 4.72 14.75 -7.64
CA GLU A 30 6.02 14.70 -8.29
C GLU A 30 6.88 13.63 -7.60
N ARG A 31 7.28 12.60 -8.37
CA ARG A 31 8.01 11.46 -7.83
C ARG A 31 9.35 11.85 -7.19
N GLN A 32 10.09 12.78 -7.79
CA GLN A 32 11.41 13.18 -7.29
C GLN A 32 11.29 13.94 -5.97
N LEU A 33 10.44 14.97 -5.91
CA LEU A 33 10.16 15.70 -4.66
C LEU A 33 9.65 14.77 -3.55
N PHE A 34 8.71 13.87 -3.88
CA PHE A 34 8.19 12.88 -2.94
C PHE A 34 9.32 12.01 -2.37
N GLY A 35 10.17 11.47 -3.25
CA GLY A 35 11.31 10.65 -2.86
C GLY A 35 12.28 11.40 -1.97
N LYS A 36 12.65 12.64 -2.32
CA LYS A 36 13.58 13.47 -1.55
C LYS A 36 13.09 13.73 -0.13
N ILE A 37 11.84 14.16 0.05
CA ILE A 37 11.26 14.43 1.38
C ILE A 37 11.31 13.17 2.26
N TRP A 38 10.87 12.02 1.74
CA TRP A 38 10.75 10.81 2.54
C TRP A 38 12.06 10.04 2.72
N SER A 39 13.05 10.26 1.84
CA SER A 39 14.42 9.80 2.08
C SER A 39 15.11 10.65 3.14
N TRP A 40 14.92 11.97 3.10
CA TRP A 40 15.39 12.88 4.15
C TRP A 40 14.81 12.50 5.53
N ALA A 41 13.49 12.30 5.63
CA ALA A 41 12.85 11.90 6.88
C ALA A 41 13.39 10.56 7.41
N ARG A 42 13.50 9.54 6.53
CA ARG A 42 14.05 8.23 6.88
C ARG A 42 15.49 8.29 7.38
N SER A 43 16.34 9.08 6.72
CA SER A 43 17.76 9.25 7.12
C SER A 43 17.94 9.82 8.54
N ARG A 44 16.89 10.42 9.09
CA ARG A 44 16.87 11.05 10.42
C ARG A 44 15.97 10.30 11.41
N ASN A 45 15.55 9.07 11.08
CA ASN A 45 14.64 8.27 11.88
C ASN A 45 13.30 8.98 12.19
N ILE A 46 12.86 9.89 11.31
CA ILE A 46 11.58 10.58 11.46
C ILE A 46 10.46 9.62 10.99
N PRO A 47 9.39 9.43 11.78
CA PRO A 47 8.27 8.58 11.40
C PRO A 47 7.66 8.96 10.05
N THR A 48 7.43 7.96 9.19
CA THR A 48 6.90 8.18 7.82
C THR A 48 5.52 7.59 7.61
N ARG A 49 4.95 6.97 8.64
CA ARG A 49 3.58 6.46 8.64
C ARG A 49 2.77 7.08 9.77
N PRO A 50 1.44 7.24 9.60
CA PRO A 50 0.59 7.82 10.65
C PRO A 50 0.68 7.05 11.97
N ALA A 51 0.70 5.72 11.93
CA ALA A 51 0.81 4.90 13.15
C ALA A 51 2.16 5.09 13.87
N GLU A 52 3.27 5.11 13.14
CA GLU A 52 4.60 5.38 13.69
C GLU A 52 4.68 6.80 14.26
N TRP A 53 4.08 7.78 13.57
CA TRP A 53 4.01 9.17 14.02
C TRP A 53 3.29 9.28 15.35
N ARG A 54 2.11 8.67 15.48
CA ARG A 54 1.33 8.71 16.73
C ARG A 54 2.02 8.00 17.89
N LEU A 55 2.85 7.00 17.61
CA LEU A 55 3.67 6.35 18.64
C LEU A 55 4.80 7.27 19.13
N ALA A 56 5.47 7.99 18.22
CA ALA A 56 6.56 8.89 18.55
C ALA A 56 6.09 10.25 19.12
N TYR A 57 4.89 10.70 18.74
CA TYR A 57 4.30 11.98 19.11
C TYR A 57 2.86 11.78 19.62
N PRO A 58 2.68 11.27 20.84
CA PRO A 58 1.36 10.92 21.38
C PRO A 58 0.40 12.12 21.49
N ASP A 59 0.92 13.33 21.64
CA ASP A 59 0.12 14.57 21.70
C ASP A 59 -0.42 15.01 20.34
N SER A 60 0.02 14.38 19.24
CA SER A 60 -0.49 14.68 17.91
C SER A 60 -1.92 14.17 17.77
N SER A 61 -2.86 15.08 17.51
CA SER A 61 -4.26 14.70 17.28
C SER A 61 -4.40 13.71 16.11
N TYR A 62 -5.21 12.68 16.30
CA TYR A 62 -5.46 11.67 15.25
C TYR A 62 -6.00 12.33 13.98
N GLY A 63 -5.39 12.03 12.84
CA GLY A 63 -5.76 12.65 11.58
C GLY A 63 -5.31 14.11 11.47
N LYS A 64 -4.27 14.53 12.21
CA LYS A 64 -3.54 15.81 12.08
C LYS A 64 -2.03 15.62 12.00
N GLU A 65 -1.57 14.41 11.69
CA GLU A 65 -0.15 14.05 11.62
C GLU A 65 0.59 14.86 10.55
N THR A 66 -0.06 15.20 9.43
CA THR A 66 0.54 16.05 8.39
C THR A 66 0.80 17.47 8.90
N GLU A 67 -0.19 18.08 9.54
CA GLU A 67 -0.10 19.40 10.14
C GLU A 67 0.98 19.43 11.24
N ALA A 68 1.00 18.42 12.11
CA ALA A 68 2.01 18.29 13.16
C ALA A 68 3.42 18.15 12.56
N PHE A 69 3.61 17.29 11.56
CA PHE A 69 4.89 17.13 10.85
C PHE A 69 5.39 18.44 10.26
N VAL A 70 4.52 19.16 9.54
CA VAL A 70 4.87 20.43 8.92
C VAL A 70 5.20 21.50 9.95
N LYS A 71 4.50 21.51 11.10
CA LYS A 71 4.80 22.42 12.20
C LYS A 71 6.16 22.13 12.81
N THR A 72 6.44 20.87 13.13
CA THR A 72 7.68 20.44 13.81
C THR A 72 8.91 20.59 12.92
N TYR A 73 8.80 20.26 11.63
CA TYR A 73 9.94 20.16 10.72
C TYR A 73 10.01 21.28 9.69
N ARG A 74 9.29 22.39 9.89
CA ARG A 74 9.25 23.52 8.95
C ARG A 74 10.63 24.00 8.53
N ASP A 75 11.45 24.37 9.51
CA ASP A 75 12.74 25.01 9.26
C ASP A 75 13.72 24.01 8.66
N ALA A 76 13.75 22.79 9.20
CA ALA A 76 14.56 21.71 8.67
C ALA A 76 14.19 21.31 7.23
N LEU A 77 12.91 21.38 6.84
CA LEU A 77 12.48 21.17 5.45
C LEU A 77 12.97 22.31 4.55
N ALA A 78 12.86 23.56 5.01
CA ALA A 78 13.30 24.74 4.27
C ALA A 78 14.82 24.71 4.02
N GLU A 79 15.62 24.36 5.02
CA GLU A 79 17.08 24.21 4.92
C GLU A 79 17.51 23.17 3.89
N GLN A 80 16.67 22.15 3.64
CA GLN A 80 16.93 21.10 2.65
C GLN A 80 16.42 21.47 1.25
N GLY A 81 15.95 22.71 1.06
CA GLY A 81 15.41 23.19 -0.20
C GLY A 81 13.99 22.71 -0.49
N PHE A 82 13.21 22.34 0.54
CA PHE A 82 11.79 22.02 0.42
C PHE A 82 10.94 23.17 0.98
N PRO A 83 10.74 24.26 0.22
CA PRO A 83 9.92 25.37 0.70
C PRO A 83 8.51 24.87 1.04
N LEU A 84 7.95 25.32 2.16
CA LEU A 84 6.60 24.96 2.60
C LEU A 84 5.53 25.66 1.76
N THR A 85 5.46 25.26 0.50
CA THR A 85 4.36 25.60 -0.39
C THR A 85 3.18 24.65 -0.16
N ARG A 86 2.01 25.03 -0.67
CA ARG A 86 0.88 24.11 -0.79
C ARG A 86 1.27 22.81 -1.50
N TRP A 87 2.21 22.86 -2.45
CA TRP A 87 2.66 21.70 -3.19
C TRP A 87 3.44 20.70 -2.33
N THR A 88 4.40 21.18 -1.54
CA THR A 88 5.15 20.36 -0.58
C THR A 88 4.21 19.72 0.43
N TYR A 89 3.20 20.46 0.89
CA TYR A 89 2.19 19.94 1.81
C TYR A 89 1.43 18.73 1.24
N GLU A 90 1.05 18.77 -0.05
CA GLU A 90 0.36 17.67 -0.73
C GLU A 90 1.22 16.38 -0.76
N HIS A 91 2.55 16.50 -0.82
CA HIS A 91 3.50 15.38 -0.76
C HIS A 91 3.62 14.79 0.65
N ILE A 92 3.61 15.66 1.67
CA ILE A 92 3.65 15.25 3.08
C ILE A 92 2.34 14.53 3.44
N GLU A 93 1.20 15.10 3.02
CA GLU A 93 -0.12 14.53 3.29
C GLU A 93 -0.31 13.16 2.64
N MET A 94 0.38 12.86 1.53
CA MET A 94 0.29 11.53 0.92
C MET A 94 0.69 10.40 1.87
N ARG A 95 1.68 10.60 2.75
CA ARG A 95 2.06 9.57 3.73
C ARG A 95 1.31 9.71 5.04
N LEU A 96 1.25 10.92 5.59
CA LEU A 96 0.77 11.13 6.97
C LEU A 96 -0.74 11.42 7.05
N GLY A 97 -1.34 11.86 5.95
CA GLY A 97 -2.77 12.19 5.84
C GLY A 97 -3.45 11.47 4.68
N PHE A 98 -2.97 10.26 4.33
CA PHE A 98 -3.38 9.54 3.14
C PHE A 98 -4.90 9.42 3.00
N ALA A 99 -5.62 9.14 4.09
CA ALA A 99 -7.08 9.03 4.06
C ALA A 99 -7.78 10.30 3.58
N ARG A 100 -7.33 11.49 4.03
CA ARG A 100 -7.90 12.77 3.59
C ARG A 100 -7.59 13.02 2.13
N ARG A 101 -6.34 12.81 1.74
CA ARG A 101 -5.89 12.99 0.37
C ARG A 101 -6.64 12.06 -0.58
N HIS A 102 -6.72 10.77 -0.26
CA HIS A 102 -7.44 9.75 -1.02
C HIS A 102 -8.91 10.15 -1.21
N ARG A 103 -9.60 10.56 -0.14
CA ARG A 103 -10.98 11.04 -0.22
C ARG A 103 -11.13 12.27 -1.12
N ARG A 104 -10.23 13.25 -1.05
CA ARG A 104 -10.26 14.41 -1.97
C ARG A 104 -10.11 13.98 -3.42
N GLN A 105 -9.22 13.04 -3.72
CA GLN A 105 -9.05 12.54 -5.08
C GLN A 105 -10.29 11.72 -5.54
N LEU A 106 -10.88 10.90 -4.66
CA LEU A 106 -12.13 10.20 -4.93
C LEU A 106 -13.27 11.18 -5.25
N THR A 107 -13.43 12.26 -4.48
CA THR A 107 -14.44 13.28 -4.75
C THR A 107 -14.27 13.88 -6.14
N ARG A 108 -13.02 14.17 -6.56
CA ARG A 108 -12.72 14.72 -7.90
C ARG A 108 -13.11 13.76 -9.02
N ILE A 109 -12.90 12.46 -8.85
CA ILE A 109 -13.22 11.46 -9.89
C ILE A 109 -14.64 10.90 -9.78
N THR A 110 -15.42 11.30 -8.78
CA THR A 110 -16.81 10.85 -8.59
C THR A 110 -17.67 11.03 -9.84
N PRO A 111 -17.64 12.17 -10.56
CA PRO A 111 -18.42 12.32 -11.80
C PRO A 111 -18.05 11.29 -12.87
N LEU A 112 -16.76 11.02 -13.04
CA LEU A 112 -16.26 10.01 -13.99
C LEU A 112 -16.64 8.58 -13.57
N MET A 113 -16.58 8.26 -12.27
CA MET A 113 -17.05 6.97 -11.77
C MET A 113 -18.54 6.78 -12.08
N LYS A 114 -19.36 7.82 -11.89
CA LYS A 114 -20.78 7.78 -12.22
C LYS A 114 -21.02 7.55 -13.71
N SER A 115 -20.27 8.21 -14.61
CA SER A 115 -20.42 7.99 -16.06
C SER A 115 -19.99 6.58 -16.52
N LEU A 116 -19.17 5.89 -15.71
CA LEU A 116 -18.75 4.51 -15.95
C LEU A 116 -19.61 3.47 -15.22
N ASP A 117 -20.73 3.87 -14.62
CA ASP A 117 -21.58 3.02 -13.77
C ASP A 117 -20.80 2.35 -12.62
N ILE A 118 -19.83 3.06 -12.07
CA ILE A 118 -19.02 2.63 -10.93
C ILE A 118 -19.61 3.23 -9.66
N ARG A 119 -20.15 2.37 -8.80
CA ARG A 119 -20.58 2.73 -7.45
C ARG A 119 -19.46 2.53 -6.45
N TRP A 120 -18.91 3.62 -5.92
CA TRP A 120 -17.99 3.59 -4.79
C TRP A 120 -18.75 3.36 -3.47
N LEU A 121 -18.39 2.29 -2.75
CA LEU A 121 -19.05 1.91 -1.50
C LEU A 121 -18.16 2.19 -0.28
N PRO A 122 -18.73 2.47 0.91
CA PRO A 122 -17.94 2.80 2.11
C PRO A 122 -16.90 1.74 2.48
N TRP A 123 -17.19 0.46 2.25
CA TRP A 123 -16.25 -0.62 2.54
C TRP A 123 -15.03 -0.61 1.61
N MET A 124 -15.18 -0.12 0.36
CA MET A 124 -14.09 -0.03 -0.61
C MET A 124 -13.04 0.97 -0.14
N GLU A 125 -13.47 2.12 0.40
CA GLU A 125 -12.56 3.09 1.01
C GLU A 125 -11.80 2.46 2.18
N LYS A 126 -12.50 1.78 3.11
CA LYS A 126 -11.83 1.13 4.25
C LYS A 126 -10.80 0.08 3.81
N VAL A 127 -11.11 -0.72 2.79
CA VAL A 127 -10.18 -1.68 2.18
C VAL A 127 -8.95 -0.95 1.62
N THR A 128 -9.12 0.12 0.84
CA THR A 128 -7.98 0.88 0.29
C THR A 128 -7.12 1.54 1.35
N LEU A 129 -7.69 1.86 2.50
CA LEU A 129 -6.98 2.50 3.61
C LEU A 129 -6.28 1.49 4.53
N TYR A 130 -6.52 0.19 4.38
CA TYR A 130 -6.08 -0.83 5.34
C TYR A 130 -4.56 -0.81 5.59
N TYR A 131 -3.77 -0.60 4.55
CA TYR A 131 -2.31 -0.53 4.66
C TYR A 131 -1.82 0.56 5.62
N TYR A 132 -2.48 1.73 5.62
CA TYR A 132 -2.09 2.89 6.43
C TYR A 132 -2.85 2.99 7.75
N TYR A 133 -4.10 2.50 7.77
CA TYR A 133 -5.04 2.66 8.87
C TYR A 133 -5.79 1.35 9.17
N PRO A 134 -5.07 0.28 9.56
CA PRO A 134 -5.68 -1.03 9.82
C PRO A 134 -6.78 -0.97 10.88
N GLU A 135 -6.69 -0.04 11.84
CA GLU A 135 -7.69 0.18 12.88
C GLU A 135 -9.09 0.51 12.30
N LYS A 136 -9.16 1.10 11.10
CA LYS A 136 -10.44 1.45 10.46
C LYS A 136 -11.29 0.24 10.08
N LEU A 137 -10.68 -0.95 10.03
CA LEU A 137 -11.36 -2.19 9.73
C LEU A 137 -11.73 -3.01 10.97
N GLU A 138 -11.32 -2.65 12.18
CA GLU A 138 -11.56 -3.43 13.42
C GLU A 138 -13.04 -3.80 13.63
N ARG A 139 -13.95 -2.85 13.39
CA ARG A 139 -15.40 -3.03 13.54
C ARG A 139 -16.13 -3.37 12.23
N SER A 140 -15.38 -3.65 11.16
CA SER A 140 -15.98 -4.00 9.87
C SER A 140 -16.27 -5.50 9.80
N PRO A 141 -17.24 -5.94 8.97
CA PRO A 141 -17.49 -7.35 8.73
C PRO A 141 -16.22 -8.09 8.30
N ASP A 142 -16.11 -9.36 8.67
CA ASP A 142 -14.90 -10.16 8.42
C ASP A 142 -14.51 -10.23 6.95
N TRP A 143 -15.49 -10.27 6.04
CA TRP A 143 -15.21 -10.26 4.62
C TRP A 143 -14.54 -8.95 4.15
N VAL A 144 -14.86 -7.81 4.76
CA VAL A 144 -14.21 -6.53 4.42
C VAL A 144 -12.76 -6.53 4.90
N LYS A 145 -12.53 -7.06 6.11
CA LYS A 145 -11.17 -7.25 6.64
C LYS A 145 -10.36 -8.14 5.72
N GLU A 146 -10.89 -9.29 5.33
CA GLU A 146 -10.20 -10.23 4.44
C GLU A 146 -9.89 -9.61 3.07
N LEU A 147 -10.77 -8.78 2.50
CA LEU A 147 -10.47 -8.03 1.28
C LEU A 147 -9.33 -7.00 1.48
N GLY A 148 -9.28 -6.31 2.62
CA GLY A 148 -8.16 -5.43 2.98
C GLY A 148 -6.84 -6.20 3.10
N GLU A 149 -6.87 -7.35 3.77
CA GLU A 149 -5.72 -8.25 3.92
C GLU A 149 -5.24 -8.78 2.56
N ILE A 150 -6.16 -9.18 1.67
CA ILE A 150 -5.82 -9.60 0.29
C ILE A 150 -5.11 -8.48 -0.46
N LEU A 151 -5.62 -7.24 -0.39
CA LEU A 151 -5.00 -6.10 -1.06
C LEU A 151 -3.57 -5.91 -0.57
N VAL A 152 -3.37 -5.88 0.75
CA VAL A 152 -2.03 -5.73 1.36
C VAL A 152 -1.12 -6.88 0.95
N ALA A 153 -1.58 -8.14 1.04
CA ALA A 153 -0.76 -9.30 0.70
C ALA A 153 -0.31 -9.27 -0.78
N CYS A 154 -1.21 -8.90 -1.70
CA CYS A 154 -0.87 -8.75 -3.11
C CYS A 154 0.11 -7.60 -3.35
N GLU A 155 -0.12 -6.45 -2.72
CA GLU A 155 0.74 -5.27 -2.85
C GLU A 155 2.16 -5.58 -2.36
N GLN A 156 2.30 -6.29 -1.24
CA GLN A 156 3.62 -6.66 -0.72
C GLN A 156 4.31 -7.69 -1.60
N LEU A 157 3.59 -8.70 -2.10
CA LEU A 157 4.16 -9.65 -3.05
C LEU A 157 4.67 -8.92 -4.29
N GLU A 158 3.88 -8.01 -4.86
CA GLU A 158 4.28 -7.20 -6.01
C GLU A 158 5.50 -6.31 -5.69
N ALA A 159 5.47 -5.58 -4.58
CA ALA A 159 6.52 -4.64 -4.20
C ALA A 159 7.89 -5.30 -3.98
N TYR A 160 7.91 -6.51 -3.43
CA TYR A 160 9.13 -7.30 -3.21
C TYR A 160 9.55 -8.12 -4.44
N SER A 161 8.72 -8.18 -5.48
CA SER A 161 9.00 -8.94 -6.71
C SER A 161 9.27 -8.07 -7.93
N ASN A 162 9.00 -6.76 -7.84
CA ASN A 162 9.04 -5.85 -8.98
C ASN A 162 10.37 -5.10 -9.08
N ARG A 163 11.13 -5.38 -10.15
CA ARG A 163 12.46 -4.80 -10.40
C ARG A 163 12.45 -3.28 -10.53
N ARG A 164 11.41 -2.72 -11.13
CA ARG A 164 11.31 -1.26 -11.33
C ARG A 164 10.90 -0.55 -10.03
N ARG A 165 9.99 -1.13 -9.24
CA ARG A 165 9.55 -0.54 -7.96
C ARG A 165 10.61 -0.63 -6.86
N GLY A 166 11.42 -1.69 -6.83
CA GLY A 166 12.53 -1.87 -5.87
C GLY A 166 13.55 -0.74 -5.96
N ALA A 167 13.94 -0.37 -7.18
CA ALA A 167 14.86 0.74 -7.46
C ALA A 167 14.24 2.12 -7.19
N ASP A 168 13.00 2.35 -7.62
CA ASP A 168 12.37 3.68 -7.57
C ASP A 168 11.92 4.14 -6.17
N TYR A 169 11.56 3.21 -5.27
CA TYR A 169 10.89 3.57 -4.00
C TYR A 169 11.57 3.08 -2.72
N TYR A 170 12.31 1.98 -2.79
CA TYR A 170 12.85 1.30 -1.61
C TYR A 170 14.37 1.22 -1.56
N VAL A 171 15.08 1.72 -2.58
CA VAL A 171 16.56 1.68 -2.69
C VAL A 171 17.06 0.25 -2.41
N ARG A 172 16.36 -0.76 -2.92
CA ARG A 172 16.77 -2.16 -2.79
C ARG A 172 17.69 -2.52 -3.94
N SER A 173 18.78 -3.21 -3.63
CA SER A 173 19.74 -3.66 -4.62
C SER A 173 19.25 -4.85 -5.44
N GLN A 174 18.37 -5.69 -4.87
CA GLN A 174 17.81 -6.87 -5.54
C GLN A 174 16.40 -7.18 -5.01
N GLU A 175 15.56 -7.79 -5.85
CA GLU A 175 14.24 -8.27 -5.42
C GLU A 175 14.28 -9.77 -5.10
N SER A 176 13.53 -10.22 -4.09
CA SER A 176 13.60 -11.57 -3.57
C SER A 176 12.21 -12.10 -3.21
N PHE A 177 11.82 -13.22 -3.84
CA PHE A 177 10.58 -13.89 -3.48
C PHE A 177 10.64 -14.43 -2.05
N HIS A 178 11.80 -14.90 -1.61
CA HIS A 178 12.00 -15.32 -0.22
C HIS A 178 11.69 -14.19 0.75
N GLU A 179 12.25 -12.99 0.53
CA GLU A 179 11.95 -11.83 1.36
C GLU A 179 10.47 -11.42 1.31
N ALA A 180 9.83 -11.54 0.14
CA ALA A 180 8.40 -11.26 -0.01
C ALA A 180 7.58 -12.16 0.94
N PHE A 181 7.83 -13.47 0.93
CA PHE A 181 7.11 -14.41 1.79
C PHE A 181 7.48 -14.27 3.27
N CYS A 182 8.76 -14.04 3.61
CA CYS A 182 9.15 -13.72 4.99
C CYS A 182 8.43 -12.46 5.51
N TYR A 183 8.23 -11.46 4.66
CA TYR A 183 7.49 -10.26 5.03
C TYR A 183 6.01 -10.56 5.26
N LEU A 184 5.37 -11.34 4.39
CA LEU A 184 3.99 -11.80 4.60
C LEU A 184 3.83 -12.58 5.92
N ASP A 185 4.78 -13.45 6.26
CA ASP A 185 4.78 -14.19 7.52
C ASP A 185 4.96 -13.26 8.73
N SER A 186 5.74 -12.18 8.59
CA SER A 186 5.86 -11.16 9.63
C SER A 186 4.54 -10.43 9.87
N LEU A 187 3.81 -10.10 8.80
CA LEU A 187 2.50 -9.46 8.89
C LEU A 187 1.45 -10.40 9.51
N GLN A 188 1.52 -11.69 9.20
CA GLN A 188 0.68 -12.71 9.83
C GLN A 188 0.92 -12.78 11.34
N ARG A 189 2.19 -12.85 11.77
CA ARG A 189 2.56 -12.88 13.20
C ARG A 189 2.12 -11.62 13.94
N GLN A 190 2.08 -10.48 13.26
CA GLN A 190 1.58 -9.21 13.81
C GLN A 190 0.05 -9.10 13.82
N GLY A 191 -0.68 -10.12 13.39
CA GLY A 191 -2.15 -10.09 13.29
C GLY A 191 -2.67 -9.17 12.18
N ARG A 192 -1.82 -8.77 11.23
CA ARG A 192 -2.17 -7.91 10.08
C ARG A 192 -2.70 -8.70 8.89
N LEU A 193 -2.41 -10.00 8.81
CA LEU A 193 -2.92 -10.91 7.78
C LEU A 193 -3.38 -12.21 8.45
N ARG A 194 -4.54 -12.72 8.05
CA ARG A 194 -5.00 -14.03 8.50
C ARG A 194 -4.27 -15.14 7.74
N THR A 195 -4.10 -16.28 8.40
CA THR A 195 -3.53 -17.51 7.82
C THR A 195 -4.18 -17.89 6.50
N ARG A 196 -5.51 -17.77 6.40
CA ARG A 196 -6.26 -18.06 5.17
C ARG A 196 -5.81 -17.23 3.97
N VAL A 197 -5.49 -15.94 4.17
CA VAL A 197 -5.02 -15.05 3.10
C VAL A 197 -3.60 -15.42 2.69
N VAL A 198 -2.69 -15.61 3.65
CA VAL A 198 -1.30 -16.00 3.37
C VAL A 198 -1.23 -17.35 2.64
N ASN A 199 -2.01 -18.34 3.10
CA ASN A 199 -2.09 -19.64 2.46
C ASN A 199 -2.63 -19.55 1.03
N ALA A 200 -3.64 -18.71 0.77
CA ALA A 200 -4.14 -18.50 -0.58
C ALA A 200 -3.09 -17.88 -1.50
N VAL A 201 -2.26 -16.94 -1.01
CA VAL A 201 -1.14 -16.40 -1.79
C VAL A 201 -0.12 -17.50 -2.10
N ARG A 202 0.27 -18.29 -1.10
CA ARG A 202 1.22 -19.41 -1.25
C ARG A 202 0.70 -20.44 -2.26
N GLN A 203 -0.53 -20.90 -2.10
CA GLN A 203 -1.17 -21.86 -3.01
C GLN A 203 -1.20 -21.36 -4.45
N LEU A 204 -1.70 -20.15 -4.69
CA LEU A 204 -1.80 -19.58 -6.04
C LEU A 204 -0.42 -19.32 -6.66
N THR A 205 0.58 -19.00 -5.84
CA THR A 205 1.96 -18.85 -6.30
C THR A 205 2.54 -20.22 -6.67
N ALA A 206 2.36 -21.22 -5.80
CA ALA A 206 2.90 -22.55 -5.99
C ALA A 206 2.24 -23.32 -7.13
N SER A 207 0.95 -23.12 -7.39
CA SER A 207 0.25 -23.69 -8.57
C SER A 207 0.56 -22.95 -9.87
N GLY A 208 1.32 -21.85 -9.82
CA GLY A 208 1.73 -21.08 -10.98
C GLY A 208 0.70 -20.09 -11.51
N ASN A 209 -0.41 -19.88 -10.78
CA ASN A 209 -1.45 -18.90 -11.18
C ASN A 209 -0.92 -17.46 -11.22
N PHE A 210 0.18 -17.15 -10.52
CA PHE A 210 0.84 -15.85 -10.56
C PHE A 210 2.08 -15.78 -11.46
N ASP A 211 2.50 -16.88 -12.09
CA ASP A 211 3.74 -16.93 -12.86
C ASP A 211 3.86 -15.83 -13.90
N ALA A 212 2.81 -15.62 -14.70
CA ALA A 212 2.83 -14.60 -15.74
C ALA A 212 3.03 -13.19 -15.17
N LEU A 213 2.37 -12.90 -14.04
CA LEU A 213 2.48 -11.61 -13.35
C LEU A 213 3.85 -11.44 -12.70
N LEU A 214 4.38 -12.47 -12.03
CA LEU A 214 5.69 -12.42 -11.39
C LEU A 214 6.81 -12.33 -12.45
N LYS A 215 6.70 -13.04 -13.57
CA LYS A 215 7.60 -12.90 -14.74
C LYS A 215 7.60 -11.47 -15.26
N ALA A 216 6.41 -10.88 -15.46
CA ALA A 216 6.29 -9.49 -15.92
C ALA A 216 6.94 -8.51 -14.91
N ALA A 217 6.71 -8.70 -13.61
CA ALA A 217 7.31 -7.89 -12.55
C ALA A 217 8.86 -8.00 -12.53
N ARG A 218 9.40 -9.15 -12.95
CA ARG A 218 10.85 -9.43 -13.07
C ARG A 218 11.47 -9.04 -14.41
N GLY A 219 10.70 -8.42 -15.31
CA GLY A 219 11.21 -8.01 -16.62
C GLY A 219 11.29 -9.15 -17.65
N GLY A 220 10.50 -10.20 -17.47
CA GLY A 220 10.20 -11.21 -18.50
C GLY A 220 10.56 -12.65 -18.15
N THR A 221 11.52 -12.87 -17.24
CA THR A 221 12.02 -14.22 -16.93
C THR A 221 12.17 -14.47 -15.43
N LEU A 222 11.87 -15.70 -15.00
CA LEU A 222 12.20 -16.22 -13.67
C LEU A 222 13.30 -17.27 -13.82
N SER A 223 14.33 -17.20 -12.97
CA SER A 223 15.37 -18.22 -12.94
C SER A 223 14.82 -19.58 -12.51
N ARG A 224 15.58 -20.66 -12.75
CA ARG A 224 15.20 -22.00 -12.28
C ARG A 224 15.09 -22.07 -10.76
N SER A 225 16.00 -21.42 -10.03
CA SER A 225 15.97 -21.40 -8.57
C SER A 225 14.77 -20.63 -8.03
N GLU A 226 14.38 -19.51 -8.66
CA GLU A 226 13.17 -18.79 -8.31
C GLU A 226 11.92 -19.64 -8.56
N GLN A 227 11.82 -20.30 -9.70
CA GLN A 227 10.70 -21.19 -10.00
C GLN A 227 10.62 -22.33 -8.99
N GLN A 228 11.74 -22.97 -8.67
CA GLN A 228 11.79 -24.04 -7.67
C GLN A 228 11.33 -23.54 -6.29
N PHE A 229 11.79 -22.36 -5.86
CA PHE A 229 11.33 -21.72 -4.63
C PHE A 229 9.83 -21.46 -4.65
N LEU A 230 9.28 -20.90 -5.73
CA LEU A 230 7.84 -20.63 -5.81
C LEU A 230 7.00 -21.92 -5.73
N ARG A 231 7.50 -23.02 -6.32
CA ARG A 231 6.84 -24.33 -6.26
C ARG A 231 6.93 -24.98 -4.88
N SER A 232 7.96 -24.68 -4.10
CA SER A 232 8.12 -25.22 -2.73
C SER A 232 7.27 -24.52 -1.67
N LEU A 233 6.43 -23.55 -2.04
CA LEU A 233 5.56 -22.82 -1.11
C LEU A 233 4.29 -23.58 -0.71
N GLN A 234 4.10 -24.81 -1.19
CA GLN A 234 2.94 -25.67 -0.88
C GLN A 234 2.92 -26.10 0.58
#